data_AF-A0A2M7IPW5-F1
#
_entry.id   AF-A0A2M7IPW5-F1
#
_cell.length_a   1.000
_cell.length_b   1.000
_cell.length_c   1.000
_cell.angle_alpha   90.00
_cell.angle_beta   90.00
_cell.angle_gamma   90.00
#
_symmetry.space_group_name_H-M   'P 1'
#
loop_
_entity.id
_entity.type
_entity.pdbx_description
1 polymer ?
#
loop_
_entity_poly.entity_id
_entity_poly.type
_entity_poly.pdbx_seq_one_letter_code
_entity_poly.pdbx_strand_id
1 'polypeptide(L)'
;MVLKDIEITNGECVGDATAGVSDIDATDYWTNYASLNAVVPERILKAPSGSRGDIDFGAVWNNNEWTAEFSRALQNGNDDDVQFDVTQKYIFGSAIFENSRHGYEHRTSRMDTLIFDSAVGVEDISENLPDSYKLLQNYPNPFNPSTTIRYALPFDSNVKISIYKVTGELVKV
;
A
#
# COMPACT_ATOMS: atom_id res chain seq x y z
N MET A 1 -29.23 -5.39 -10.53
CA MET A 1 -29.83 -6.55 -11.22
C MET A 1 -30.52 -7.38 -10.14
N VAL A 2 -31.82 -7.65 -10.25
CA VAL A 2 -32.56 -8.48 -9.29
C VAL A 2 -32.91 -9.76 -10.02
N LEU A 3 -32.29 -10.87 -9.63
CA LEU A 3 -32.59 -12.20 -10.17
C LEU A 3 -33.98 -12.64 -9.69
N LYS A 4 -34.76 -13.25 -10.57
CA LYS A 4 -36.08 -13.82 -10.25
C LYS A 4 -35.91 -15.21 -9.64
N ASP A 5 -36.83 -15.62 -8.77
CA ASP A 5 -36.77 -16.93 -8.09
C ASP A 5 -36.68 -18.11 -9.06
N ILE A 6 -37.25 -18.00 -10.27
CA ILE A 6 -37.15 -19.02 -11.32
C ILE A 6 -35.73 -19.17 -11.88
N GLU A 7 -34.95 -18.09 -11.88
CA GLU A 7 -33.54 -18.08 -12.31
C GLU A 7 -32.63 -18.68 -11.22
N ILE A 8 -33.03 -18.59 -9.95
CA ILE A 8 -32.34 -19.20 -8.81
C ILE A 8 -32.67 -20.70 -8.72
N THR A 9 -33.93 -21.08 -8.94
CA THR A 9 -34.41 -22.47 -8.72
C THR A 9 -34.02 -23.43 -9.85
N ASN A 10 -33.78 -22.91 -11.07
CA ASN A 10 -33.35 -23.71 -12.22
C ASN A 10 -31.89 -23.47 -12.63
N GLY A 11 -31.19 -22.55 -11.96
CA GLY A 11 -29.83 -22.13 -12.24
C GLY A 11 -28.95 -22.18 -11.00
N GLU A 12 -29.08 -23.24 -10.20
CA GLU A 12 -28.19 -23.45 -9.07
C GLU A 12 -26.74 -23.43 -9.53
N CYS A 13 -25.92 -22.70 -8.77
CA CYS A 13 -24.47 -22.71 -8.88
C CYS A 13 -24.00 -24.16 -8.92
N VAL A 14 -23.51 -24.60 -10.08
CA VAL A 14 -23.28 -26.01 -10.35
C VAL A 14 -21.90 -26.41 -9.88
N GLY A 15 -21.80 -26.77 -8.60
CA GLY A 15 -20.62 -27.37 -8.00
C GLY A 15 -20.92 -27.73 -6.56
N ASP A 16 -20.17 -28.68 -5.99
CA ASP A 16 -20.18 -28.88 -4.54
C ASP A 16 -19.86 -27.52 -3.89
N ALA A 17 -20.77 -27.00 -3.07
CA ALA A 17 -20.59 -25.74 -2.35
C ALA A 17 -19.29 -25.70 -1.53
N THR A 18 -18.70 -26.87 -1.28
CA THR A 18 -17.44 -27.07 -0.56
C THR A 18 -16.21 -27.22 -1.47
N ALA A 19 -16.37 -27.67 -2.73
CA ALA A 19 -15.25 -27.98 -3.63
C ALA A 19 -15.18 -27.10 -4.90
N GLY A 20 -16.21 -26.29 -5.16
CA GLY A 20 -16.31 -25.48 -6.38
C GLY A 20 -16.77 -26.30 -7.59
N VAL A 21 -16.81 -25.63 -8.74
CA VAL A 21 -17.15 -26.24 -10.05
C VAL A 21 -15.84 -26.62 -10.73
N SER A 22 -15.65 -27.88 -11.12
CA SER A 22 -14.51 -28.22 -11.98
C SER A 22 -14.80 -27.83 -13.43
N ASP A 23 -13.76 -27.57 -14.24
CA ASP A 23 -13.94 -27.25 -15.68
C ASP A 23 -14.67 -28.37 -16.45
N ILE A 24 -14.63 -29.60 -15.94
CA ILE A 24 -15.37 -30.75 -16.48
C ILE A 24 -16.88 -30.58 -16.23
N ASP A 25 -17.26 -30.19 -15.02
CA ASP A 25 -18.67 -29.99 -14.64
C ASP A 25 -19.28 -28.82 -15.44
N ALA A 26 -18.52 -27.75 -15.67
CA ALA A 26 -18.99 -26.60 -16.46
C ALA A 26 -19.44 -26.96 -17.90
N THR A 27 -18.84 -28.01 -18.50
CA THR A 27 -19.19 -28.45 -19.87
C THR A 27 -20.59 -29.07 -19.92
N ASP A 28 -21.02 -29.75 -18.86
CA ASP A 28 -22.32 -30.43 -18.78
C ASP A 28 -23.49 -29.46 -18.62
N TYR A 29 -23.23 -28.23 -18.15
CA TYR A 29 -24.27 -27.22 -17.91
C TYR A 29 -24.35 -26.14 -18.99
N TRP A 30 -23.35 -26.03 -19.86
CA TRP A 30 -23.29 -25.00 -20.90
C TRP A 30 -24.48 -25.04 -21.85
N THR A 31 -24.94 -26.23 -22.21
CA THR A 31 -26.12 -26.45 -23.07
C THR A 31 -27.41 -25.90 -22.44
N ASN A 32 -27.54 -25.94 -21.12
CA ASN A 32 -28.71 -25.37 -20.42
C ASN A 32 -28.72 -23.84 -20.52
N TYR A 33 -27.60 -23.18 -20.25
CA TYR A 33 -27.47 -21.73 -20.40
C TYR A 33 -27.71 -21.26 -21.85
N ALA A 34 -27.18 -22.01 -22.82
CA ALA A 34 -27.41 -21.75 -24.24
C ALA A 34 -28.90 -21.84 -24.62
N SER A 35 -29.62 -22.86 -24.10
CA SER A 35 -31.06 -23.03 -24.35
C SER A 35 -31.92 -21.90 -23.77
N LEU A 36 -31.46 -21.30 -22.68
CA LEU A 36 -32.11 -20.17 -22.01
C LEU A 36 -31.73 -18.81 -22.63
N ASN A 37 -30.82 -18.79 -23.60
CA ASN A 37 -30.19 -17.56 -24.12
C ASN A 37 -29.68 -16.66 -22.97
N ALA A 38 -29.14 -17.30 -21.92
CA ALA A 38 -28.70 -16.62 -20.71
C ALA A 38 -27.37 -15.89 -20.97
N VAL A 39 -27.22 -14.70 -20.39
CA VAL A 39 -25.94 -13.99 -20.37
C VAL A 39 -25.14 -14.53 -19.19
N VAL A 40 -24.18 -15.40 -19.47
CA VAL A 40 -23.29 -15.96 -18.45
C VAL A 40 -22.04 -15.08 -18.34
N PRO A 41 -21.75 -14.52 -17.16
CA PRO A 41 -20.49 -13.81 -16.94
C PRO A 41 -19.31 -14.79 -17.04
N GLU A 42 -18.52 -14.69 -18.10
CA GLU A 42 -17.33 -15.50 -18.30
C GLU A 42 -16.06 -14.77 -17.85
N ARG A 43 -15.09 -15.52 -17.30
CA ARG A 43 -13.71 -15.06 -17.14
C ARG A 43 -12.97 -15.29 -18.46
N ILE A 44 -13.05 -14.34 -19.37
CA ILE A 44 -12.32 -14.42 -20.64
C ILE A 44 -10.87 -13.99 -20.40
N LEU A 45 -9.92 -14.91 -20.56
CA LEU A 45 -8.49 -14.59 -20.57
C LEU A 45 -8.17 -13.87 -21.89
N LYS A 46 -8.13 -12.54 -21.85
CA LYS A 46 -7.80 -11.69 -22.99
C LYS A 46 -6.83 -10.60 -22.54
N ALA A 47 -5.95 -10.18 -23.44
CA ALA A 47 -5.17 -8.96 -23.25
C ALA A 47 -6.12 -7.78 -22.93
N PRO A 48 -5.89 -7.02 -21.86
CA PRO A 48 -6.65 -5.81 -21.56
C PRO A 48 -6.63 -4.82 -22.74
N SER A 49 -7.67 -4.00 -22.84
CA SER A 49 -7.79 -2.95 -23.87
C SER A 49 -8.40 -1.68 -23.26
N GLY A 50 -8.30 -0.55 -23.97
CA GLY A 50 -8.78 0.75 -23.48
C GLY A 50 -7.91 1.30 -22.35
N SER A 51 -8.53 1.92 -21.33
CA SER A 51 -7.86 2.50 -20.15
C SER A 51 -7.00 1.53 -19.34
N ARG A 52 -7.17 0.23 -19.53
CA ARG A 52 -6.39 -0.82 -18.85
C ARG A 52 -5.34 -1.48 -19.74
N GLY A 53 -5.29 -1.09 -21.02
CA GLY A 53 -4.48 -1.77 -22.04
C GLY A 53 -2.98 -1.61 -21.88
N ASP A 54 -2.55 -0.56 -21.19
CA ASP A 54 -1.14 -0.23 -20.94
C ASP A 54 -0.67 -0.60 -19.53
N ILE A 55 -1.53 -1.20 -18.71
CA ILE A 55 -1.17 -1.62 -17.35
C ILE A 55 -0.43 -2.96 -17.41
N ASP A 56 0.79 -2.98 -16.89
CA ASP A 56 1.55 -4.20 -16.63
C ASP A 56 1.71 -4.43 -15.13
N PHE A 57 1.86 -5.70 -14.74
CA PHE A 57 1.96 -6.11 -13.35
C PHE A 57 2.91 -7.30 -13.20
N GLY A 58 3.84 -7.17 -12.26
CA GLY A 58 4.72 -8.24 -11.83
C GLY A 58 4.72 -8.37 -10.31
N ALA A 59 4.84 -9.59 -9.81
CA ALA A 59 5.03 -9.82 -8.38
C ALA A 59 5.96 -10.99 -8.11
N VAL A 60 6.77 -10.87 -7.07
CA VAL A 60 7.67 -11.90 -6.59
C VAL A 60 7.46 -12.14 -5.10
N TRP A 61 7.52 -13.39 -4.68
CA TRP A 61 7.53 -13.78 -3.28
C TRP A 61 8.95 -14.18 -2.89
N ASN A 62 9.51 -13.51 -1.88
CA ASN A 62 10.83 -13.83 -1.34
C ASN A 62 10.92 -13.44 0.14
N ASN A 63 11.61 -14.24 0.96
CA ASN A 63 11.82 -13.95 2.39
C ASN A 63 10.55 -13.57 3.18
N ASN A 64 9.45 -14.28 2.94
CA ASN A 64 8.13 -14.03 3.54
C ASN A 64 7.49 -12.68 3.19
N GLU A 65 7.87 -12.10 2.06
CA GLU A 65 7.35 -10.82 1.59
C GLU A 65 6.94 -10.90 0.11
N TRP A 66 5.80 -10.27 -0.20
CA TRP A 66 5.39 -10.00 -1.57
C TRP A 66 5.94 -8.64 -2.00
N THR A 67 6.70 -8.63 -3.10
CA THR A 67 7.04 -7.40 -3.81
C THR A 67 6.24 -7.37 -5.10
N ALA A 68 5.42 -6.35 -5.27
CA ALA A 68 4.59 -6.15 -6.46
C ALA A 68 4.93 -4.83 -7.13
N GLU A 69 5.01 -4.85 -8.46
CA GLU A 69 5.24 -3.67 -9.29
C GLU A 69 4.11 -3.55 -10.31
N PHE A 70 3.64 -2.31 -10.48
CA PHE A 70 2.69 -1.94 -11.52
C PHE A 70 3.36 -0.90 -12.42
N SER A 71 3.17 -1.03 -13.72
CA SER A 71 3.60 0.00 -14.68
C SER A 71 2.45 0.37 -15.61
N ARG A 72 2.45 1.62 -16.08
CA ARG A 72 1.51 2.16 -17.06
C ARG A 72 2.07 3.43 -17.67
N ALA A 73 1.50 3.89 -18.78
CA ALA A 73 1.81 5.22 -19.31
C ALA A 73 1.25 6.31 -18.38
N LEU A 74 1.99 7.42 -18.25
CA LEU A 74 1.50 8.62 -17.57
C LEU A 74 0.28 9.20 -18.29
N GLN A 75 0.32 9.16 -19.62
CA GLN A 75 -0.71 9.65 -20.52
C GLN A 75 -1.05 8.51 -21.48
N ASN A 76 -2.25 7.92 -21.37
CA ASN A 76 -2.68 6.82 -22.24
C ASN A 76 -3.80 7.25 -23.22
N GLY A 77 -4.26 8.50 -23.13
CA GLY A 77 -5.23 9.08 -24.07
C GLY A 77 -6.66 8.57 -23.92
N ASN A 78 -6.97 7.82 -22.86
CA ASN A 78 -8.32 7.37 -22.55
C ASN A 78 -9.00 8.37 -21.60
N ASP A 79 -10.13 8.94 -22.01
CA ASP A 79 -10.85 9.98 -21.25
C ASP A 79 -11.44 9.47 -19.91
N ASP A 80 -11.62 8.16 -19.77
CA ASP A 80 -12.08 7.49 -18.56
C ASP A 80 -10.96 7.18 -17.56
N ASP A 81 -9.73 7.62 -17.85
CA ASP A 81 -8.55 7.33 -17.05
C ASP A 81 -7.77 8.59 -16.65
N VAL A 82 -7.06 8.49 -15.54
CA VAL A 82 -6.23 9.58 -15.02
C VAL A 82 -5.05 9.80 -15.94
N GLN A 83 -4.96 11.02 -16.46
CA GLN A 83 -3.83 11.52 -17.23
C GLN A 83 -2.83 12.19 -16.27
N PHE A 84 -1.78 11.45 -15.86
CA PHE A 84 -0.82 11.89 -14.86
C PHE A 84 0.10 13.01 -15.38
N ASP A 85 0.10 14.13 -14.68
CA ASP A 85 1.03 15.25 -14.79
C ASP A 85 2.02 15.14 -13.62
N VAL A 86 3.30 15.03 -13.95
CA VAL A 86 4.37 14.85 -12.95
C VAL A 86 4.52 16.04 -11.99
N THR A 87 3.93 17.18 -12.30
CA THR A 87 3.93 18.35 -11.41
C THR A 87 2.82 18.30 -10.36
N GLN A 88 1.85 17.40 -10.51
CA GLN A 88 0.67 17.30 -9.67
C GLN A 88 0.81 16.20 -8.61
N LYS A 89 -0.01 16.31 -7.57
CA LYS A 89 -0.14 15.31 -6.51
C LYS A 89 -1.42 14.52 -6.71
N TYR A 90 -1.35 13.20 -6.57
CA TYR A 90 -2.49 12.32 -6.76
C TYR A 90 -2.74 11.52 -5.49
N ILE A 91 -4.00 11.45 -5.06
CA ILE A 91 -4.37 10.64 -3.90
C ILE A 91 -4.71 9.23 -4.40
N PHE A 92 -4.14 8.22 -3.74
CA PHE A 92 -4.47 6.82 -4.02
C PHE A 92 -4.65 6.03 -2.73
N GLY A 93 -5.22 4.84 -2.85
CA GLY A 93 -5.30 3.86 -1.77
C GLY A 93 -5.10 2.47 -2.35
N SER A 94 -4.56 1.57 -1.56
CA SER A 94 -4.36 0.17 -1.93
C SER A 94 -5.22 -0.75 -1.07
N ALA A 95 -5.61 -1.89 -1.63
CA ALA A 95 -6.29 -2.95 -0.92
C ALA A 95 -5.56 -4.26 -1.19
N ILE A 96 -5.23 -4.99 -0.12
CA ILE A 96 -4.51 -6.26 -0.15
C ILE A 96 -5.45 -7.36 0.32
N PHE A 97 -5.46 -8.45 -0.44
CA PHE A 97 -6.34 -9.59 -0.23
C PHE A 97 -5.48 -10.80 0.15
N GLU A 98 -5.71 -11.35 1.35
CA GLU A 98 -5.07 -12.60 1.79
C GLU A 98 -6.01 -13.78 1.51
N ASN A 99 -5.69 -14.56 0.49
CA ASN A 99 -6.55 -15.66 0.01
C ASN A 99 -6.19 -17.03 0.60
N SER A 100 -5.14 -17.14 1.43
CA SER A 100 -4.70 -18.44 1.96
C SER A 100 -5.51 -18.95 3.16
N ARG A 101 -6.32 -18.09 3.81
CA ARG A 101 -7.16 -18.48 4.95
C ARG A 101 -8.63 -18.44 4.57
N HIS A 102 -9.41 -19.39 5.08
CA HIS A 102 -10.85 -19.57 4.85
C HIS A 102 -11.75 -18.40 5.33
N GLY A 103 -11.15 -17.26 5.71
CA GLY A 103 -11.82 -15.99 5.90
C GLY A 103 -11.04 -14.97 5.06
N TYR A 104 -11.69 -14.45 4.02
CA TYR A 104 -11.12 -13.43 3.13
C TYR A 104 -10.78 -12.18 3.95
N GLU A 105 -9.52 -12.08 4.39
CA GLU A 105 -9.04 -10.90 5.08
C GLU A 105 -8.62 -9.87 4.04
N HIS A 106 -9.28 -8.72 4.08
CA HIS A 106 -8.94 -7.56 3.28
C HIS A 106 -8.31 -6.51 4.18
N ARG A 107 -7.16 -5.99 3.77
CA ARG A 107 -6.52 -4.85 4.42
C ARG A 107 -6.47 -3.70 3.43
N THR A 108 -7.00 -2.55 3.83
CA THR A 108 -6.91 -1.34 3.05
C THR A 108 -5.84 -0.42 3.64
N SER A 109 -5.13 0.29 2.78
CA SER A 109 -4.29 1.39 3.21
C SER A 109 -5.16 2.57 3.66
N ARG A 110 -4.54 3.51 4.37
CA ARG A 110 -5.05 4.89 4.41
C ARG A 110 -4.86 5.53 3.03
N MET A 111 -5.51 6.67 2.81
CA MET A 111 -5.19 7.50 1.65
C MET A 111 -3.72 7.89 1.69
N ASP A 112 -3.03 7.66 0.59
CA ASP A 112 -1.64 8.01 0.36
C ASP A 112 -1.54 8.99 -0.82
N THR A 113 -0.41 9.67 -0.95
CA THR A 113 -0.19 10.68 -1.99
C THR A 113 0.96 10.25 -2.91
N LEU A 114 0.66 10.05 -4.18
CA LEU A 114 1.65 9.88 -5.23
C LEU A 114 2.19 11.26 -5.63
N ILE A 115 3.49 11.42 -5.47
CA ILE A 115 4.26 12.60 -5.89
C ILE A 115 5.32 12.09 -6.85
N PHE A 116 5.33 12.63 -8.07
CA PHE A 116 6.40 12.37 -9.02
C PHE A 116 7.55 13.31 -8.66
N ASP A 117 8.53 12.80 -7.93
CA ASP A 117 9.70 13.60 -7.61
C ASP A 117 10.48 13.89 -8.90
N SER A 118 10.61 15.17 -9.25
CA SER A 118 11.55 15.55 -10.29
C SER A 118 12.94 15.37 -9.69
N ALA A 119 13.56 14.22 -9.93
CA ALA A 119 14.92 13.94 -9.52
C ALA A 119 15.93 14.84 -10.28
N VAL A 120 15.90 16.14 -9.97
CA VAL A 120 16.97 17.13 -10.12
C VAL A 120 16.78 18.18 -9.00
N GLY A 121 16.86 17.72 -7.76
CA GLY A 121 16.89 18.61 -6.59
C GLY A 121 17.64 17.89 -5.49
N VAL A 122 18.79 18.43 -5.09
CA VAL A 122 19.30 18.15 -3.75
C VAL A 122 18.15 18.50 -2.81
N GLU A 123 17.60 17.53 -2.08
CA GLU A 123 16.67 17.84 -0.99
C GLU A 123 17.37 18.87 -0.11
N ASP A 124 16.78 20.07 -0.02
CA ASP A 124 17.30 21.10 0.86
C ASP A 124 17.06 20.60 2.29
N ILE A 125 18.10 19.97 2.88
CA ILE A 125 18.10 19.42 4.25
C ILE A 125 17.88 20.53 5.30
N SER A 126 17.70 21.79 4.87
CA SER A 126 17.53 22.97 5.72
C SER A 126 16.31 22.92 6.64
N GLU A 127 15.25 22.15 6.36
CA GLU A 127 14.10 22.09 7.27
C GLU A 127 14.35 21.33 8.59
N ASN A 128 15.41 20.53 8.68
CA ASN A 128 15.70 19.74 9.90
C ASN A 128 17.06 20.04 10.56
N LEU A 129 17.79 21.05 10.09
CA LEU A 129 19.00 21.49 10.78
C LEU A 129 18.64 22.34 12.01
N PRO A 130 19.33 22.18 13.14
CA PRO A 130 19.13 23.06 14.29
C PRO A 130 19.40 24.51 13.89
N ASP A 131 18.46 25.39 14.17
CA ASP A 131 18.61 26.85 13.95
C ASP A 131 19.32 27.55 15.11
N SER A 132 19.42 26.87 16.26
CA SER A 132 19.90 27.44 17.51
C SER A 132 20.41 26.34 18.45
N TYR A 133 21.21 26.75 19.43
CA TYR A 133 21.68 25.87 20.49
C TYR A 133 20.51 25.42 21.38
N LYS A 134 20.31 24.11 21.51
CA LYS A 134 19.27 23.55 22.39
C LYS A 134 19.84 22.40 23.22
N LEU A 135 19.53 22.38 24.50
CA LEU A 135 19.74 21.22 25.37
C LEU A 135 18.37 20.57 25.58
N LEU A 136 18.21 19.33 25.11
CA LEU A 136 16.96 18.60 25.25
C LEU A 136 16.90 17.89 26.59
N GLN A 137 15.68 17.60 27.04
CA GLN A 137 15.44 16.83 28.25
C GLN A 137 16.15 15.47 28.17
N ASN A 138 16.83 15.11 29.25
CA ASN A 138 17.51 13.82 29.35
C ASN A 138 16.48 12.69 29.44
N TYR A 139 16.68 11.63 28.66
CA TYR A 139 15.79 10.47 28.64
C TYR A 139 16.57 9.16 28.58
N PRO A 140 16.17 8.13 29.35
CA PRO A 140 15.07 8.13 30.32
C PRO A 140 15.44 8.77 31.67
N ASN A 141 14.48 9.43 32.33
CA ASN A 141 14.55 10.02 33.68
C ASN A 141 13.10 10.11 34.23
N PRO A 142 12.75 9.68 35.48
CA PRO A 142 13.58 9.34 36.65
C PRO A 142 13.78 7.84 36.97
N PHE A 143 14.88 7.55 37.69
CA PHE A 143 15.37 6.24 38.22
C PHE A 143 16.12 5.28 37.27
N ASN A 144 16.65 5.76 36.15
CA ASN A 144 17.57 4.95 35.34
C ASN A 144 19.04 5.26 35.66
N PRO A 145 19.91 4.25 35.81
CA PRO A 145 21.35 4.43 36.04
C PRO A 145 22.08 5.02 34.82
N SER A 146 21.42 5.07 33.66
CA SER A 146 21.89 5.72 32.43
C SER A 146 20.78 6.60 31.84
N THR A 147 21.19 7.71 31.24
CA THR A 147 20.29 8.65 30.56
C THR A 147 21.02 9.27 29.37
N THR A 148 20.31 9.58 28.30
CA THR A 148 20.87 10.24 27.11
C THR A 148 20.56 11.73 27.16
N ILE A 149 21.62 12.55 27.08
CA ILE A 149 21.51 14.00 26.95
C ILE A 149 21.63 14.33 25.46
N ARG A 150 20.54 14.78 24.84
CA ARG A 150 20.54 15.24 23.46
C ARG A 150 20.75 16.75 23.42
N TYR A 151 21.53 17.22 22.47
CA TYR A 151 21.76 18.64 22.22
C TYR A 151 21.71 18.92 20.73
N ALA A 152 21.48 20.18 20.36
CA ALA A 152 21.41 20.64 18.99
C ALA A 152 22.42 21.78 18.78
N LEU A 153 23.13 21.76 17.65
CA LEU A 153 24.12 22.77 17.26
C LEU A 153 23.75 23.32 15.89
N PRO A 154 23.72 24.66 15.69
CA PRO A 154 23.46 25.25 14.38
C PRO A 154 24.63 25.14 13.41
N PHE A 155 25.83 24.84 13.89
CA PHE A 155 27.04 24.58 13.12
C PHE A 155 28.05 23.80 13.98
N ASP A 156 29.02 23.16 13.34
CA ASP A 156 30.06 22.38 14.01
C ASP A 156 30.78 23.20 15.09
N SER A 157 30.79 22.69 16.31
CA SER A 157 31.29 23.39 17.49
C SER A 157 31.92 22.41 18.48
N ASN A 158 32.89 22.87 19.27
CA ASN A 158 33.39 22.11 20.42
C ASN A 158 32.35 22.11 21.54
N VAL A 159 31.95 20.93 22.00
CA VAL A 159 30.94 20.76 23.06
C VAL A 159 31.57 20.22 24.34
N LYS A 160 31.25 20.84 25.47
CA LYS A 160 31.58 20.34 26.82
C LYS A 160 30.30 20.26 27.65
N ILE A 161 29.97 19.07 28.12
CA ILE A 161 28.85 18.83 29.04
C ILE A 161 29.45 18.63 30.43
N SER A 162 28.83 19.17 31.48
CA SER A 162 29.29 18.99 32.86
C SER A 162 28.08 18.77 33.76
N ILE A 163 28.15 17.72 34.57
CA ILE A 163 27.06 17.26 35.43
C ILE A 163 27.34 17.71 36.85
N TYR A 164 26.41 18.44 37.46
CA TYR A 164 26.53 18.98 38.81
C TYR A 164 25.45 18.40 39.73
N LYS A 165 25.76 18.31 41.03
CA LYS A 165 24.76 18.10 42.07
C LYS A 165 23.91 19.35 42.26
N VAL A 166 22.75 19.21 42.90
CA VAL A 166 21.92 20.35 43.33
C VAL A 166 22.65 21.31 44.27
N THR A 167 23.70 20.83 44.94
CA THR A 167 24.60 21.64 45.79
C THR A 167 25.66 22.42 45.01
N GLY A 168 25.72 22.27 43.68
CA GLY A 168 26.71 22.93 42.82
C GLY A 168 28.05 22.19 42.67
N GLU A 169 28.21 21.02 43.29
CA GLU A 169 29.42 20.20 43.16
C GLU A 169 29.48 19.47 41.82
N LEU A 170 30.63 19.48 41.15
CA LEU A 170 30.86 18.76 39.88
C LEU A 170 30.94 17.25 40.11
N VAL A 171 30.14 16.49 39.37
CA VAL A 171 30.10 15.01 39.42
C VAL A 171 30.86 14.40 38.26
N LYS A 172 30.68 14.94 37.05
CA LYS A 172 31.26 14.39 35.82
C LYS A 172 31.42 15.47 34.75
N VAL A 173 32.44 15.32 33.91
CA VAL A 173 32.64 16.05 32.64
C VAL A 173 32.57 15.05 31.50
#